data_AF-A0A2T4GIR2-F1
#
_entry.id   AF-A0A2T4GIR2-F1
#
_cell.length_a   1.000
_cell.length_b   1.000
_cell.length_c   1.000
_cell.angle_alpha   90.00
_cell.angle_beta   90.00
_cell.angle_gamma   90.00
#
_symmetry.space_group_name_H-M   'P 1'
#
loop_
_entity.id
_entity.type
_entity.pdbx_description
1 polymer ?
#
loop_
_entity_poly.entity_id
_entity_poly.type
_entity_poly.pdbx_seq_one_letter_code
_entity_poly.pdbx_strand_id
1 'polypeptide(L)'
;MRLAPSLQSVLGFLPLATCMLSPLPPDYKNAAAQWAFLSYKNPSLAVLPGHFNRSVFVPFTNSEVSDPSLAKDLDYINSTNFVAYDERFFDLLGPDAKIRKVHQLPFQTHEAPCYNPVTKDLFFIEWGPPGGDNGFHDWQYLLNTETHKLRKIKTDPPIHNVHGCAVYDGDYFVITDGSSNETASLNKITPELKKTTLLNNYFGLPFSGFNDMDVDDEGNFWITDDHYGFGAGVVKYTPPTLSTVYFVNKTTLRPRPFHTTNGQANGITFHKGQDRKGTIYISNTAASQPGPAPHKLNSFGPRKLTSFDVSYPGAITTNKKLLSVPIAFVYDGIKVSKNGWVFAGSGNGVDVIDPRSGEAVGVIRVGGGEFIAVNVAFVEKEMWIVGAGGIWQVTGFKETLARGF
;
A
#
# COMPACT_ATOMS: atom_id res chain seq x y z
N MET A 1 -7.45 58.90 52.99
CA MET A 1 -7.94 57.52 53.11
C MET A 1 -7.57 56.80 51.81
N ARG A 2 -6.51 55.96 51.83
CA ARG A 2 -5.98 55.30 50.62
C ARG A 2 -6.81 54.05 50.34
N LEU A 3 -7.34 53.95 49.12
CA LEU A 3 -8.06 52.78 48.61
C LEU A 3 -7.07 51.64 48.32
N ALA A 4 -7.43 50.44 48.76
CA ALA A 4 -6.65 49.21 48.62
C ALA A 4 -6.60 48.71 47.16
N PRO A 5 -5.53 48.00 46.74
CA PRO A 5 -5.46 47.44 45.40
C PRO A 5 -6.28 46.15 45.30
N SER A 6 -6.95 45.99 44.16
CA SER A 6 -7.69 44.78 43.81
C SER A 6 -6.73 43.60 43.57
N LEU A 7 -7.09 42.45 44.14
CA LEU A 7 -6.42 41.17 43.88
C LEU A 7 -6.72 40.76 42.42
N GLN A 8 -5.75 40.90 41.53
CA GLN A 8 -5.80 40.20 40.24
C GLN A 8 -5.50 38.72 40.50
N SER A 9 -6.53 37.88 40.36
CA SER A 9 -6.36 36.43 40.29
C SER A 9 -5.60 36.10 39.01
N VAL A 10 -4.31 35.81 39.13
CA VAL A 10 -3.55 35.13 38.08
C VAL A 10 -4.09 33.71 38.01
N LEU A 11 -5.03 33.46 37.08
CA LEU A 11 -5.28 32.09 36.63
C LEU A 11 -4.00 31.64 35.92
N GLY A 12 -3.11 31.00 36.66
CA GLY A 12 -2.05 30.20 36.07
C GLY A 12 -2.72 29.12 35.23
N PHE A 13 -2.54 29.17 33.92
CA PHE A 13 -2.70 27.99 33.08
C PHE A 13 -1.65 26.98 33.56
N LEU A 14 -2.06 26.09 34.46
CA LEU A 14 -1.35 24.84 34.66
C LEU A 14 -1.28 24.17 33.29
N PRO A 15 -0.09 23.80 32.78
CA PRO A 15 -0.04 22.96 31.60
C PRO A 15 -0.71 21.66 32.00
N LEU A 16 -1.95 21.45 31.53
CA LEU A 16 -2.58 20.15 31.61
C LEU A 16 -1.59 19.18 30.99
N ALA A 17 -1.22 18.13 31.74
CA ALA A 17 -0.41 17.05 31.20
C ALA A 17 -1.08 16.58 29.90
N THR A 18 -0.50 16.94 28.76
CA THR A 18 -0.99 16.56 27.44
C THR A 18 -0.60 15.11 27.23
N CYS A 19 -1.41 14.18 27.76
CA CYS A 19 -1.39 12.82 27.25
C CYS A 19 -1.73 12.89 25.76
N MET A 20 -1.07 12.13 24.89
CA MET A 20 -1.40 12.10 23.47
C MET A 20 -2.50 11.06 23.18
N LEU A 21 -2.56 10.01 24.01
CA LEU A 21 -3.46 8.89 23.85
C LEU A 21 -4.88 9.24 24.32
N SER A 22 -5.83 9.09 23.41
CA SER A 22 -7.25 9.17 23.70
C SER A 22 -7.75 7.83 24.24
N PRO A 23 -8.78 7.82 25.12
CA PRO A 23 -9.35 6.57 25.61
C PRO A 23 -9.98 5.79 24.45
N LEU A 24 -9.72 4.47 24.41
CA LEU A 24 -10.39 3.58 23.45
C LEU A 24 -11.89 3.52 23.73
N PRO A 25 -12.73 3.28 22.69
CA PRO A 25 -14.14 2.98 22.90
C PRO A 25 -14.30 1.78 23.86
N PRO A 26 -15.37 1.74 24.69
CA PRO A 26 -15.51 0.73 25.75
C PRO A 26 -15.30 -0.71 25.30
N ASP A 27 -15.80 -1.08 24.13
CA ASP A 27 -15.73 -2.44 23.59
C ASP A 27 -14.31 -2.86 23.19
N TYR A 28 -13.38 -1.91 23.02
CA TYR A 28 -11.99 -2.17 22.64
C TYR A 28 -11.05 -2.31 23.85
N LYS A 29 -11.53 -2.05 25.07
CA LYS A 29 -10.71 -2.17 26.30
C LYS A 29 -10.21 -3.60 26.54
N ASN A 30 -10.99 -4.59 26.09
CA ASN A 30 -10.66 -6.02 26.19
C ASN A 30 -10.48 -6.64 24.80
N ALA A 31 -10.11 -5.84 23.79
CA ALA A 31 -9.85 -6.32 22.44
C ALA A 31 -8.74 -7.37 22.44
N ALA A 32 -8.84 -8.34 21.53
CA ALA A 32 -7.84 -9.41 21.41
C ALA A 32 -6.47 -8.88 20.93
N ALA A 33 -6.49 -7.83 20.11
CA ALA A 33 -5.31 -7.11 19.66
C ALA A 33 -5.04 -5.87 20.51
N GLN A 34 -3.80 -5.36 20.45
CA GLN A 34 -3.44 -4.11 21.10
C GLN A 34 -3.78 -2.91 20.21
N TRP A 35 -4.42 -1.90 20.79
CA TRP A 35 -4.90 -0.71 20.10
C TRP A 35 -4.36 0.58 20.75
N ALA A 36 -4.09 1.58 19.91
CA ALA A 36 -3.93 2.98 20.33
C ALA A 36 -4.94 3.85 19.60
N PHE A 37 -5.41 4.91 20.26
CA PHE A 37 -6.22 5.95 19.63
C PHE A 37 -5.58 7.31 19.87
N LEU A 38 -5.27 8.00 18.78
CA LEU A 38 -4.74 9.36 18.80
C LEU A 38 -5.77 10.25 18.12
N SER A 39 -6.55 10.98 18.89
CA SER A 39 -7.51 11.92 18.32
C SER A 39 -6.88 13.29 18.10
N TYR A 40 -7.47 14.08 17.20
CA TYR A 40 -7.20 15.51 17.13
C TYR A 40 -8.12 16.33 18.07
N LYS A 41 -8.94 15.66 18.90
CA LYS A 41 -9.75 16.26 19.97
C LYS A 41 -8.91 16.38 21.25
N ASN A 42 -9.49 16.55 22.44
CA ASN A 42 -8.73 16.56 23.69
C ASN A 42 -8.76 15.15 24.33
N PRO A 43 -7.62 14.48 24.59
CA PRO A 43 -6.23 14.87 24.26
C PRO A 43 -5.90 14.89 22.77
N SER A 44 -5.06 15.86 22.33
CA SER A 44 -4.86 16.19 20.91
C SER A 44 -3.47 15.84 20.40
N LEU A 45 -3.43 15.08 19.29
CA LEU A 45 -2.22 14.86 18.49
C LEU A 45 -1.75 16.15 17.78
N ALA A 46 -2.58 17.19 17.70
CA ALA A 46 -2.23 18.44 17.02
C ALA A 46 -1.05 19.20 17.68
N VAL A 47 -0.82 18.98 18.97
CA VAL A 47 0.22 19.68 19.74
C VAL A 47 0.99 18.68 20.58
N LEU A 48 2.22 18.37 20.14
CA LEU A 48 3.14 17.51 20.88
C LEU A 48 3.95 18.36 21.89
N PRO A 49 4.15 17.90 23.13
CA PRO A 49 4.97 18.59 24.11
C PRO A 49 6.47 18.49 23.80
N GLY A 50 7.24 19.47 24.27
CA GLY A 50 8.70 19.48 24.13
C GLY A 50 9.20 19.68 22.70
N HIS A 51 10.44 19.26 22.46
CA HIS A 51 11.05 19.19 21.13
C HIS A 51 10.87 17.79 20.55
N PHE A 52 10.60 17.73 19.25
CA PHE A 52 10.47 16.47 18.53
C PHE A 52 11.04 16.59 17.12
N ASN A 53 11.60 15.50 16.62
CA ASN A 53 12.10 15.40 15.25
C ASN A 53 11.94 13.97 14.74
N ARG A 54 11.61 13.81 13.46
CA ARG A 54 11.65 12.50 12.79
C ARG A 54 11.90 12.66 11.30
N SER A 55 12.53 11.65 10.73
CA SER A 55 12.57 11.50 9.27
C SER A 55 11.19 11.12 8.74
N VAL A 56 10.83 11.60 7.55
CA VAL A 56 9.60 11.19 6.85
C VAL A 56 9.63 9.71 6.44
N PHE A 57 10.80 9.08 6.47
CA PHE A 57 11.00 7.70 6.05
C PHE A 57 10.81 6.67 7.16
N VAL A 58 10.69 7.11 8.41
CA VAL A 58 10.53 6.23 9.57
C VAL A 58 9.14 6.39 10.19
N PRO A 59 8.63 5.35 10.88
CA PRO A 59 7.39 5.42 11.65
C PRO A 59 7.31 6.60 12.60
N PHE A 60 6.09 7.06 12.93
CA PHE A 60 5.87 8.10 13.95
C PHE A 60 6.45 7.71 15.32
N THR A 61 6.43 6.41 15.65
CA THR A 61 7.00 5.86 16.89
C THR A 61 8.51 5.99 16.99
N ASN A 62 9.21 6.29 15.88
CA ASN A 62 10.67 6.48 15.86
C ASN A 62 11.05 7.96 15.97
N SER A 63 10.15 8.81 16.47
CA SER A 63 10.45 10.22 16.70
C SER A 63 11.43 10.37 17.85
N GLU A 64 12.47 11.19 17.65
CA GLU A 64 13.30 11.68 18.75
C GLU A 64 12.50 12.74 19.49
N VAL A 65 12.31 12.58 20.81
CA VAL A 65 11.46 13.48 21.62
C VAL A 65 12.14 13.84 22.94
N SER A 66 11.96 15.08 23.39
CA SER A 66 12.52 15.55 24.66
C SER A 66 11.58 15.38 25.86
N ASP A 67 10.27 15.23 25.62
CA ASP A 67 9.27 15.06 26.66
C ASP A 67 9.16 13.58 27.07
N PRO A 68 9.38 13.22 28.36
CA PRO A 68 9.33 11.82 28.80
C PRO A 68 7.95 11.17 28.70
N SER A 69 6.86 11.94 28.78
CA SER A 69 5.50 11.41 28.64
C SER A 69 5.23 11.05 27.19
N LEU A 70 5.65 11.90 26.26
CA LEU A 70 5.57 11.60 24.83
C LEU A 70 6.41 10.37 24.46
N ALA A 71 7.63 10.23 24.99
CA ALA A 71 8.46 9.05 24.76
C ALA A 71 7.73 7.76 25.17
N LYS A 72 7.11 7.76 26.35
CA LYS A 72 6.32 6.63 26.86
C LYS A 72 5.10 6.32 25.98
N ASP A 73 4.40 7.35 25.50
CA ASP A 73 3.26 7.16 24.59
C ASP A 73 3.73 6.55 23.25
N LEU A 74 4.88 6.97 22.71
CA LEU A 74 5.46 6.37 21.49
C LEU A 74 5.86 4.91 21.71
N ASP A 75 6.46 4.56 22.85
CA ASP A 75 6.79 3.17 23.22
C ASP A 75 5.53 2.30 23.27
N TYR A 76 4.45 2.80 23.90
CA TYR A 76 3.17 2.09 23.93
C TYR A 76 2.60 1.92 22.53
N ILE A 77 2.55 2.98 21.72
CA ILE A 77 2.07 2.87 20.33
C ILE A 77 2.89 1.83 19.59
N ASN A 78 4.21 1.74 19.82
CA ASN A 78 5.08 0.76 19.19
C ASN A 78 4.71 -0.70 19.46
N SER A 79 4.09 -1.01 20.60
CA SER A 79 3.62 -2.36 20.91
C SER A 79 2.26 -2.70 20.27
N THR A 80 1.54 -1.71 19.74
CA THR A 80 0.17 -1.92 19.22
C THR A 80 0.12 -2.58 17.85
N ASN A 81 -0.99 -3.25 17.57
CA ASN A 81 -1.31 -3.82 16.27
C ASN A 81 -2.07 -2.83 15.39
N PHE A 82 -2.89 -1.97 16.00
CA PHE A 82 -3.76 -1.04 15.31
C PHE A 82 -3.66 0.34 15.95
N VAL A 83 -3.52 1.36 15.12
CA VAL A 83 -3.47 2.76 15.55
C VAL A 83 -4.58 3.52 14.85
N ALA A 84 -5.56 4.00 15.62
CA ALA A 84 -6.63 4.85 15.12
C ALA A 84 -6.20 6.32 15.20
N TYR A 85 -6.46 7.08 14.14
CA TYR A 85 -6.37 8.56 14.13
C TYR A 85 -7.75 9.21 14.11
N ASP A 86 -8.78 8.44 13.76
CA ASP A 86 -10.16 8.89 13.65
C ASP A 86 -11.13 7.77 14.09
N GLU A 87 -12.29 8.15 14.63
CA GLU A 87 -13.32 7.21 15.08
C GLU A 87 -13.84 6.31 13.94
N ARG A 88 -13.83 6.80 12.70
CA ARG A 88 -14.19 6.04 11.48
C ARG A 88 -13.37 4.76 11.31
N PHE A 89 -12.17 4.68 11.88
CA PHE A 89 -11.38 3.44 11.82
C PHE A 89 -12.03 2.30 12.62
N PHE A 90 -12.73 2.63 13.71
CA PHE A 90 -13.51 1.65 14.48
C PHE A 90 -14.80 1.22 13.75
N ASP A 91 -15.30 2.01 12.80
CA ASP A 91 -16.42 1.59 11.93
C ASP A 91 -15.99 0.52 10.92
N LEU A 92 -14.69 0.47 10.59
CA LEU A 92 -14.12 -0.47 9.63
C LEU A 92 -13.70 -1.80 10.30
N LEU A 93 -13.02 -1.73 11.45
CA LEU A 93 -12.47 -2.88 12.18
C LEU A 93 -13.09 -3.01 13.57
N GLY A 94 -13.60 -4.20 13.91
CA GLY A 94 -14.19 -4.52 15.21
C GLY A 94 -13.18 -4.76 16.33
N PRO A 95 -13.63 -4.84 17.60
CA PRO A 95 -12.78 -5.14 18.75
C PRO A 95 -12.21 -6.58 18.73
N ASP A 96 -12.77 -7.45 17.90
CA ASP A 96 -12.30 -8.81 17.64
C ASP A 96 -11.21 -8.89 16.55
N ALA A 97 -10.84 -7.76 15.94
CA ALA A 97 -9.85 -7.72 14.88
C ALA A 97 -8.48 -8.20 15.34
N LYS A 98 -7.79 -8.88 14.43
CA LYS A 98 -6.50 -9.52 14.65
C LYS A 98 -5.63 -9.36 13.44
N ILE A 99 -4.33 -9.18 13.68
CA ILE A 99 -3.30 -9.40 12.68
C ILE A 99 -2.44 -10.60 13.10
N ARG A 100 -2.20 -11.52 12.17
CA ARG A 100 -1.35 -12.69 12.38
C ARG A 100 -0.31 -12.78 11.27
N LYS A 101 0.96 -12.96 11.66
CA LYS A 101 2.00 -13.38 10.72
C LYS A 101 1.78 -14.84 10.37
N VAL A 102 1.48 -15.13 9.10
CA VAL A 102 1.13 -16.48 8.64
C VAL A 102 2.38 -17.25 8.22
N HIS A 103 3.31 -16.60 7.53
CA HIS A 103 4.64 -17.16 7.24
C HIS A 103 5.74 -16.12 7.51
N GLN A 104 6.86 -16.62 8.04
CA GLN A 104 8.13 -15.91 8.02
C GLN A 104 8.76 -16.11 6.64
N LEU A 105 9.07 -15.00 5.97
CA LEU A 105 9.74 -15.00 4.68
C LEU A 105 11.12 -14.32 4.82
N PRO A 106 12.01 -14.43 3.82
CA PRO A 106 13.23 -13.64 3.79
C PRO A 106 12.94 -12.14 3.97
N PHE A 107 13.88 -11.40 4.55
CA PHE A 107 13.74 -9.93 4.69
C PHE A 107 14.06 -9.24 3.36
N GLN A 108 13.16 -9.45 2.40
CA GLN A 108 13.21 -9.00 1.02
C GLN A 108 11.84 -8.49 0.62
N THR A 109 11.77 -7.65 -0.41
CA THR A 109 10.50 -7.15 -0.92
C THR A 109 9.66 -8.30 -1.47
N HIS A 110 8.43 -8.42 -0.97
CA HIS A 110 7.43 -9.32 -1.52
C HIS A 110 6.30 -8.48 -2.10
N GLU A 111 5.89 -8.80 -3.32
CA GLU A 111 5.06 -7.94 -4.16
C GLU A 111 3.94 -8.74 -4.86
N ALA A 112 3.13 -8.04 -5.65
CA ALA A 112 2.11 -8.61 -6.53
C ALA A 112 1.03 -9.49 -5.85
N PRO A 113 0.55 -9.20 -4.61
CA PRO A 113 -0.47 -10.03 -3.99
C PRO A 113 -1.79 -9.93 -4.76
N CYS A 114 -2.29 -11.06 -5.26
CA CYS A 114 -3.59 -11.13 -5.92
C CYS A 114 -4.29 -12.45 -5.54
N TYR A 115 -5.54 -12.35 -5.11
CA TYR A 115 -6.32 -13.49 -4.64
C TYR A 115 -7.21 -14.03 -5.74
N ASN A 116 -7.16 -15.34 -5.97
CA ASN A 116 -8.04 -16.04 -6.89
C ASN A 116 -9.14 -16.79 -6.12
N PRO A 117 -10.41 -16.36 -6.24
CA PRO A 117 -11.52 -16.98 -5.51
C PRO A 117 -11.87 -18.39 -6.01
N VAL A 118 -11.43 -18.79 -7.22
CA VAL A 118 -11.65 -20.13 -7.79
C VAL A 118 -10.71 -21.13 -7.13
N THR A 119 -9.43 -20.80 -7.01
CA THR A 119 -8.42 -21.72 -6.43
C THR A 119 -8.22 -21.53 -4.92
N LYS A 120 -8.79 -20.46 -4.35
CA LYS A 120 -8.58 -20.02 -2.95
C LYS A 120 -7.12 -19.72 -2.64
N ASP A 121 -6.36 -19.32 -3.67
CA ASP A 121 -4.95 -19.02 -3.52
C ASP A 121 -4.69 -17.53 -3.64
N LEU A 122 -3.79 -17.06 -2.80
CA LEU A 122 -3.11 -15.78 -2.93
C LEU A 122 -1.78 -16.02 -3.67
N PHE A 123 -1.67 -15.47 -4.87
CA PHE A 123 -0.43 -15.38 -5.62
C PHE A 123 0.36 -14.16 -5.15
N PHE A 124 1.68 -14.27 -5.02
CA PHE A 124 2.59 -13.16 -4.78
C PHE A 124 4.03 -13.57 -5.14
N ILE A 125 4.95 -12.63 -5.13
CA ILE A 125 6.34 -12.85 -5.54
C ILE A 125 7.35 -12.30 -4.54
N GLU A 126 8.59 -12.76 -4.67
CA GLU A 126 9.78 -12.08 -4.12
C GLU A 126 10.30 -11.17 -5.23
N TRP A 127 10.76 -9.95 -4.93
CA TRP A 127 11.16 -9.00 -5.99
C TRP A 127 12.59 -8.49 -5.83
N GLY A 128 13.29 -8.39 -6.97
CA GLY A 128 14.58 -7.71 -7.13
C GLY A 128 15.74 -8.35 -6.37
N PRO A 129 17.00 -7.91 -6.58
CA PRO A 129 18.14 -8.39 -5.79
C PRO A 129 17.99 -8.03 -4.28
N PRO A 130 18.32 -8.93 -3.35
CA PRO A 130 19.00 -10.22 -3.55
C PRO A 130 18.07 -11.42 -3.82
N GLY A 131 16.80 -11.19 -4.16
CA GLY A 131 15.76 -12.22 -4.23
C GLY A 131 15.98 -13.25 -5.31
N GLY A 132 15.55 -14.48 -5.06
CA GLY A 132 15.91 -15.61 -5.94
C GLY A 132 17.42 -15.75 -6.12
N ASP A 133 17.88 -15.76 -7.38
CA ASP A 133 19.30 -15.70 -7.76
C ASP A 133 19.65 -14.27 -8.21
N ASN A 134 19.93 -13.39 -7.25
CA ASN A 134 20.29 -11.98 -7.47
C ASN A 134 19.26 -11.20 -8.31
N GLY A 135 18.00 -11.28 -7.90
CA GLY A 135 16.85 -10.64 -8.53
C GLY A 135 16.23 -11.43 -9.68
N PHE A 136 16.66 -12.67 -9.91
CA PHE A 136 16.12 -13.52 -10.96
C PHE A 136 15.57 -14.83 -10.41
N HIS A 137 14.29 -15.09 -10.70
CA HIS A 137 13.69 -16.40 -10.51
C HIS A 137 12.54 -16.65 -11.47
N ASP A 138 12.29 -17.93 -11.73
CA ASP A 138 11.22 -18.44 -12.62
C ASP A 138 10.03 -19.03 -11.84
N TRP A 139 10.04 -18.88 -10.51
CA TRP A 139 9.03 -19.38 -9.61
C TRP A 139 8.27 -18.26 -8.91
N GLN A 140 7.05 -18.53 -8.47
CA GLN A 140 6.19 -17.58 -7.76
C GLN A 140 5.59 -18.25 -6.52
N TYR A 141 5.17 -17.46 -5.53
CA TYR A 141 4.50 -18.00 -4.36
C TYR A 141 3.00 -18.15 -4.61
N LEU A 142 2.44 -19.22 -4.08
CA LEU A 142 1.00 -19.45 -4.07
C LEU A 142 0.61 -19.96 -2.68
N LEU A 143 -0.14 -19.15 -1.94
CA LEU A 143 -0.61 -19.44 -0.59
C LEU A 143 -2.09 -19.77 -0.62
N ASN A 144 -2.48 -20.99 -0.26
CA ASN A 144 -3.89 -21.28 -0.06
C ASN A 144 -4.39 -20.58 1.22
N THR A 145 -5.38 -19.69 1.10
CA THR A 145 -5.80 -18.80 2.19
C THR A 145 -6.59 -19.51 3.28
N GLU A 146 -7.14 -20.69 3.01
CA GLU A 146 -7.92 -21.49 3.97
C GLU A 146 -7.02 -22.42 4.81
N THR A 147 -6.04 -23.06 4.17
CA THR A 147 -5.12 -24.01 4.80
C THR A 147 -3.80 -23.39 5.25
N HIS A 148 -3.53 -22.16 4.82
CA HIS A 148 -2.25 -21.47 4.94
C HIS A 148 -1.05 -22.24 4.35
N LYS A 149 -1.29 -23.18 3.43
CA LYS A 149 -0.21 -23.91 2.77
C LYS A 149 0.46 -23.03 1.72
N LEU A 150 1.72 -22.69 1.96
CA LEU A 150 2.57 -21.96 1.01
C LEU A 150 3.31 -22.94 0.10
N ARG A 151 3.34 -22.65 -1.21
CA ARG A 151 4.14 -23.40 -2.19
C ARG A 151 4.77 -22.47 -3.21
N LYS A 152 5.83 -22.94 -3.85
CA LYS A 152 6.40 -22.32 -5.05
C LYS A 152 5.84 -23.00 -6.29
N ILE A 153 5.44 -22.21 -7.28
CA ILE A 153 4.92 -22.68 -8.57
C ILE A 153 5.81 -22.18 -9.70
N LYS A 154 5.74 -22.85 -10.85
CA LYS A 154 6.33 -22.39 -12.11
C LYS A 154 5.26 -22.47 -13.19
N THR A 155 5.24 -21.52 -14.09
CA THR A 155 4.34 -21.53 -15.25
C THR A 155 4.92 -22.30 -16.42
N ASP A 156 4.06 -22.63 -17.39
CA ASP A 156 4.46 -23.21 -18.67
C ASP A 156 3.94 -22.34 -19.85
N PRO A 157 4.81 -21.66 -20.60
CA PRO A 157 6.27 -21.54 -20.36
C PRO A 157 6.58 -20.74 -19.08
N PRO A 158 7.82 -20.81 -18.55
CA PRO A 158 8.22 -20.07 -17.37
C PRO A 158 8.04 -18.56 -17.53
N ILE A 159 7.71 -17.89 -16.42
CA ILE A 159 7.64 -16.43 -16.32
C ILE A 159 8.64 -15.95 -15.28
N HIS A 160 9.30 -14.83 -15.58
CA HIS A 160 10.35 -14.25 -14.76
C HIS A 160 9.95 -12.86 -14.30
N ASN A 161 10.45 -12.46 -13.12
CA ASN A 161 10.39 -11.08 -12.62
C ASN A 161 9.00 -10.46 -12.71
N VAL A 162 7.99 -11.19 -12.25
CA VAL A 162 6.64 -10.65 -12.05
C VAL A 162 6.74 -9.57 -10.97
N HIS A 163 5.98 -8.48 -11.13
CA HIS A 163 5.98 -7.35 -10.20
C HIS A 163 4.57 -6.96 -9.75
N GLY A 164 3.59 -7.06 -10.65
CA GLY A 164 2.19 -6.76 -10.36
C GLY A 164 1.25 -7.88 -10.79
N CYS A 165 0.12 -8.00 -10.11
CA CYS A 165 -0.90 -9.01 -10.40
C CYS A 165 -2.33 -8.52 -10.12
N ALA A 166 -3.26 -8.96 -10.97
CA ALA A 166 -4.69 -8.91 -10.75
C ALA A 166 -5.34 -10.25 -11.16
N VAL A 167 -6.55 -10.52 -10.68
CA VAL A 167 -7.35 -11.69 -11.09
C VAL A 167 -8.62 -11.18 -11.78
N TYR A 168 -8.98 -11.80 -12.89
CA TYR A 168 -10.24 -11.54 -13.58
C TYR A 168 -10.74 -12.83 -14.24
N ASP A 169 -12.02 -13.14 -14.08
CA ASP A 169 -12.66 -14.32 -14.68
C ASP A 169 -11.94 -15.65 -14.35
N GLY A 170 -11.43 -15.77 -13.12
CA GLY A 170 -10.74 -16.97 -12.62
C GLY A 170 -9.29 -17.13 -13.08
N ASP A 171 -8.79 -16.28 -13.97
CA ASP A 171 -7.41 -16.27 -14.43
C ASP A 171 -6.58 -15.19 -13.74
N TYR A 172 -5.28 -15.44 -13.59
CA TYR A 172 -4.32 -14.44 -13.15
C TYR A 172 -3.83 -13.62 -14.34
N PHE A 173 -3.76 -12.31 -14.18
CA PHE A 173 -3.09 -11.40 -15.09
C PHE A 173 -1.91 -10.79 -14.34
N VAL A 174 -0.73 -10.92 -14.92
CA VAL A 174 0.52 -10.49 -14.29
C VAL A 174 1.35 -9.66 -15.26
N ILE A 175 2.08 -8.72 -14.69
CA ILE A 175 3.04 -7.89 -15.41
C ILE A 175 4.47 -8.17 -14.92
N THR A 176 5.44 -8.00 -15.81
CA THR A 176 6.85 -8.23 -15.51
C THR A 176 7.68 -6.96 -15.70
N ASP A 177 8.77 -6.82 -14.95
CA ASP A 177 9.80 -5.82 -15.24
C ASP A 177 10.52 -6.10 -16.57
N GLY A 178 10.48 -7.36 -17.02
CA GLY A 178 11.36 -7.89 -18.05
C GLY A 178 12.58 -8.56 -17.42
N SER A 179 13.64 -8.71 -18.20
CA SER A 179 14.90 -9.30 -17.75
C SER A 179 16.07 -8.73 -18.56
N SER A 180 17.27 -9.33 -18.41
CA SER A 180 18.41 -8.93 -19.23
C SER A 180 18.20 -9.14 -20.72
N ASN A 181 17.31 -10.07 -21.11
CA ASN A 181 17.09 -10.49 -22.50
C ASN A 181 15.61 -10.39 -22.93
N GLU A 182 14.71 -9.95 -22.05
CA GLU A 182 13.28 -9.86 -22.31
C GLU A 182 12.75 -8.49 -21.90
N THR A 183 11.78 -7.97 -22.64
CA THR A 183 11.10 -6.72 -22.30
C THR A 183 9.99 -6.99 -21.30
N ALA A 184 9.60 -5.95 -20.54
CA ALA A 184 8.40 -5.97 -19.72
C ALA A 184 7.16 -6.37 -20.54
N SER A 185 6.26 -7.13 -19.90
CA SER A 185 5.09 -7.70 -20.57
C SER A 185 3.90 -7.89 -19.65
N LEU A 186 2.70 -7.79 -20.22
CA LEU A 186 1.43 -8.24 -19.63
C LEU A 186 1.15 -9.67 -20.08
N ASN A 187 0.83 -10.54 -19.13
CA ASN A 187 0.67 -11.97 -19.33
C ASN A 187 -0.59 -12.48 -18.64
N LYS A 188 -1.20 -13.50 -19.22
CA LYS A 188 -2.28 -14.29 -18.61
C LYS A 188 -1.70 -15.62 -18.10
N ILE A 189 -2.10 -16.04 -16.90
CA ILE A 189 -1.78 -17.35 -16.31
C ILE A 189 -3.09 -18.01 -15.88
N THR A 190 -3.39 -19.19 -16.42
CA THR A 190 -4.59 -19.96 -16.02
C THR A 190 -4.36 -20.69 -14.70
N PRO A 191 -5.41 -21.19 -14.01
CA PRO A 191 -5.27 -22.06 -12.84
C PRO A 191 -4.36 -23.29 -13.04
N GLU A 192 -4.27 -23.80 -14.27
CA GLU A 192 -3.37 -24.89 -14.69
C GLU A 192 -1.93 -24.42 -14.96
N LEU A 193 -1.62 -23.17 -14.63
CA LEU A 193 -0.32 -22.52 -14.76
C LEU A 193 0.14 -22.35 -16.21
N LYS A 194 -0.78 -22.34 -17.18
CA LYS A 194 -0.46 -22.03 -18.59
C LYS A 194 -0.34 -20.54 -18.79
N LYS A 195 0.79 -20.11 -19.36
CA LYS A 195 1.14 -18.71 -19.54
C LYS A 195 1.04 -18.27 -20.99
N THR A 196 0.40 -17.12 -21.21
CA THR A 196 0.32 -16.48 -22.53
C THR A 196 0.71 -15.01 -22.41
N THR A 197 1.67 -14.56 -23.23
CA THR A 197 2.00 -13.13 -23.36
C THR A 197 0.91 -12.42 -24.17
N LEU A 198 0.35 -11.34 -23.64
CA LEU A 198 -0.69 -10.56 -24.29
C LEU A 198 -0.14 -9.28 -24.94
N LEU A 199 0.77 -8.60 -24.26
CA LEU A 199 1.32 -7.31 -24.68
C LEU A 199 2.76 -7.17 -24.15
N ASN A 200 3.69 -6.70 -24.98
CA ASN A 200 5.10 -6.54 -24.59
C ASN A 200 5.81 -5.32 -25.22
N ASN A 201 5.07 -4.47 -25.94
CA ASN A 201 5.63 -3.28 -26.57
C ASN A 201 4.60 -2.15 -26.72
N TYR A 202 5.09 -0.92 -26.88
CA TYR A 202 4.33 0.27 -27.24
C TYR A 202 4.82 0.79 -28.61
N PHE A 203 4.11 0.44 -29.69
CA PHE A 203 4.51 0.78 -31.07
C PHE A 203 5.96 0.35 -31.40
N GLY A 204 6.37 -0.84 -30.92
CA GLY A 204 7.72 -1.37 -31.09
C GLY A 204 8.74 -0.89 -30.06
N LEU A 205 8.41 0.08 -29.21
CA LEU A 205 9.24 0.45 -28.05
C LEU A 205 9.05 -0.55 -26.91
N PRO A 206 10.11 -0.94 -26.19
CA PRO A 206 9.96 -1.69 -24.95
C PRO A 206 9.33 -0.82 -23.85
N PHE A 207 8.59 -1.43 -22.94
CA PHE A 207 8.20 -0.76 -21.68
C PHE A 207 9.42 -0.62 -20.76
N SER A 208 9.38 0.28 -19.79
CA SER A 208 10.52 0.58 -18.91
C SER A 208 10.78 -0.54 -17.89
N GLY A 209 9.70 -1.12 -17.39
CA GLY A 209 9.63 -2.08 -16.30
C GLY A 209 8.28 -1.89 -15.62
N PHE A 210 7.34 -2.79 -15.87
CA PHE A 210 6.01 -2.66 -15.26
C PHE A 210 6.07 -2.94 -13.77
N ASN A 211 5.36 -2.13 -12.97
CA ASN A 211 5.39 -2.18 -11.52
C ASN A 211 4.13 -2.86 -10.93
N ASP A 212 2.99 -2.16 -10.94
CA ASP A 212 1.73 -2.68 -10.42
C ASP A 212 0.61 -2.58 -11.46
N MET A 213 -0.44 -3.36 -11.23
CA MET A 213 -1.61 -3.37 -12.09
C MET A 213 -2.91 -3.56 -11.32
N ASP A 214 -3.99 -3.13 -11.96
CA ASP A 214 -5.34 -3.47 -11.56
C ASP A 214 -6.22 -3.73 -12.79
N VAL A 215 -7.34 -4.40 -12.55
CA VAL A 215 -8.34 -4.73 -13.56
C VAL A 215 -9.68 -4.09 -13.20
N ASP A 216 -10.38 -3.55 -14.21
CA ASP A 216 -11.75 -3.06 -14.03
C ASP A 216 -12.79 -4.18 -14.25
N ASP A 217 -14.07 -3.88 -14.02
CA ASP A 217 -15.15 -4.87 -14.15
C ASP A 217 -15.42 -5.32 -15.59
N GLU A 218 -14.92 -4.57 -16.58
CA GLU A 218 -14.92 -4.99 -17.99
C GLU A 218 -13.71 -5.85 -18.34
N GLY A 219 -12.77 -6.02 -17.41
CA GLY A 219 -11.54 -6.79 -17.57
C GLY A 219 -10.41 -6.01 -18.24
N ASN A 220 -10.53 -4.68 -18.39
CA ASN A 220 -9.45 -3.85 -18.93
C ASN A 220 -8.38 -3.61 -17.87
N PHE A 221 -7.15 -3.39 -18.33
CA PHE A 221 -5.98 -3.29 -17.47
C PHE A 221 -5.53 -1.86 -17.25
N TRP A 222 -5.18 -1.54 -16.02
CA TRP A 222 -4.58 -0.29 -15.58
C TRP A 222 -3.21 -0.61 -15.04
N ILE A 223 -2.15 -0.11 -15.68
CA ILE A 223 -0.77 -0.56 -15.44
C ILE A 223 0.15 0.64 -15.22
N THR A 224 1.04 0.54 -14.23
CA THR A 224 2.15 1.47 -14.02
C THR A 224 3.45 0.92 -14.61
N ASP A 225 4.22 1.83 -15.22
CA ASP A 225 5.55 1.57 -15.78
C ASP A 225 6.54 2.54 -15.14
N ASP A 226 7.64 2.02 -14.62
CA ASP A 226 8.64 2.80 -13.87
C ASP A 226 10.08 2.38 -14.17
N HIS A 227 11.02 2.86 -13.37
CA HIS A 227 12.44 2.65 -13.58
C HIS A 227 13.10 1.77 -12.50
N TYR A 228 12.35 1.14 -11.59
CA TYR A 228 12.94 0.31 -10.53
C TYR A 228 13.65 -0.91 -11.10
N GLY A 229 13.06 -1.60 -12.07
CA GLY A 229 13.71 -2.74 -12.75
C GLY A 229 15.06 -2.36 -13.39
N PHE A 230 15.14 -1.20 -14.05
CA PHE A 230 16.41 -0.66 -14.58
C PHE A 230 17.38 -0.28 -13.47
N GLY A 231 16.92 0.48 -12.46
CA GLY A 231 17.76 0.93 -11.35
C GLY A 231 18.36 -0.21 -10.52
N ALA A 232 17.62 -1.30 -10.36
CA ALA A 232 18.05 -2.51 -9.68
C ALA A 232 18.92 -3.43 -10.56
N GLY A 233 19.11 -3.11 -11.85
CA GLY A 233 19.90 -3.91 -12.79
C GLY A 233 19.19 -5.18 -13.31
N VAL A 234 17.90 -5.34 -13.05
CA VAL A 234 17.05 -6.43 -13.58
C VAL A 234 16.90 -6.28 -15.10
N VAL A 235 16.72 -5.03 -15.54
CA VAL A 235 16.62 -4.64 -16.95
C VAL A 235 17.91 -3.93 -17.38
N LYS A 236 18.48 -4.32 -18.53
CA LYS A 236 19.77 -3.79 -19.00
C LYS A 236 19.67 -2.64 -20.01
N TYR A 237 18.51 -2.44 -20.62
CA TYR A 237 18.28 -1.31 -21.53
C TYR A 237 17.82 -0.07 -20.75
N THR A 238 18.20 1.10 -21.23
CA THR A 238 17.72 2.37 -20.67
C THR A 238 16.22 2.52 -20.96
N PRO A 239 15.38 2.79 -19.94
CA PRO A 239 13.97 3.11 -20.11
C PRO A 239 13.75 4.17 -21.21
N PRO A 240 12.93 3.88 -22.24
CA PRO A 240 12.77 4.78 -23.39
C PRO A 240 11.79 5.94 -23.12
N THR A 241 11.04 5.88 -22.02
CA THR A 241 9.99 6.83 -21.67
C THR A 241 10.13 7.30 -20.23
N LEU A 242 9.39 8.35 -19.88
CA LEU A 242 9.15 8.69 -18.47
C LEU A 242 8.36 7.57 -17.81
N SER A 243 8.33 7.55 -16.47
CA SER A 243 7.38 6.71 -15.74
C SER A 243 5.95 7.06 -16.17
N THR A 244 5.26 6.06 -16.72
CA THR A 244 4.03 6.21 -17.49
C THR A 244 2.96 5.27 -16.96
N VAL A 245 1.71 5.70 -17.03
CA VAL A 245 0.55 4.90 -16.63
C VAL A 245 -0.32 4.65 -17.86
N TYR A 246 -0.61 3.38 -18.10
CA TYR A 246 -1.30 2.89 -19.27
C TYR A 246 -2.66 2.34 -18.91
N PHE A 247 -3.62 2.60 -19.79
CA PHE A 247 -4.84 1.82 -19.90
C PHE A 247 -4.70 0.88 -21.10
N VAL A 248 -5.05 -0.40 -20.92
CA VAL A 248 -5.04 -1.40 -21.98
C VAL A 248 -6.41 -2.06 -22.04
N ASN A 249 -7.13 -1.87 -23.14
CA ASN A 249 -8.39 -2.56 -23.35
C ASN A 249 -8.13 -4.06 -23.63
N LYS A 250 -8.86 -4.95 -22.96
CA LYS A 250 -8.57 -6.40 -23.02
C LYS A 250 -8.79 -7.03 -24.39
N THR A 251 -9.68 -6.45 -25.20
CA THR A 251 -10.04 -6.97 -26.52
C THR A 251 -9.05 -6.54 -27.58
N THR A 252 -8.68 -5.25 -27.59
CA THR A 252 -7.78 -4.68 -28.59
C THR A 252 -6.31 -4.80 -28.22
N LEU A 253 -6.01 -5.02 -26.93
CA LEU A 253 -4.66 -5.03 -26.34
C LEU A 253 -3.85 -3.78 -26.71
N ARG A 254 -4.53 -2.66 -27.00
CA ARG A 254 -3.89 -1.41 -27.38
C ARG A 254 -3.55 -0.61 -26.11
N PRO A 255 -2.26 -0.46 -25.75
CA PRO A 255 -1.86 0.45 -24.69
C PRO A 255 -2.15 1.90 -25.07
N ARG A 256 -2.75 2.62 -24.14
CA ARG A 256 -2.95 4.06 -24.23
C ARG A 256 -2.37 4.72 -22.96
N PRO A 257 -1.29 5.50 -23.07
CA PRO A 257 -0.83 6.30 -21.95
C PRO A 257 -1.88 7.35 -21.60
N PHE A 258 -2.17 7.51 -20.31
CA PHE A 258 -3.09 8.55 -19.84
C PHE A 258 -2.46 9.46 -18.78
N HIS A 259 -1.34 9.04 -18.19
CA HIS A 259 -0.60 9.85 -17.25
C HIS A 259 0.90 9.57 -17.34
N THR A 260 1.72 10.61 -17.19
CA THR A 260 3.15 10.47 -16.90
C THR A 260 3.42 11.12 -15.54
N THR A 261 4.29 10.50 -14.76
CA THR A 261 4.64 11.02 -13.44
C THR A 261 5.96 11.79 -13.48
N ASN A 262 6.14 12.71 -12.53
CA ASN A 262 7.43 13.38 -12.30
C ASN A 262 8.35 12.56 -11.38
N GLY A 263 8.18 11.23 -11.35
CA GLY A 263 8.78 10.33 -10.37
C GLY A 263 8.63 8.87 -10.77
N GLN A 264 8.28 8.01 -9.83
CA GLN A 264 8.09 6.57 -10.02
C GLN A 264 6.62 6.25 -9.76
N ALA A 265 5.85 5.97 -10.81
CA ALA A 265 4.51 5.41 -10.68
C ALA A 265 4.62 4.00 -10.16
N ASN A 266 3.86 3.65 -9.14
CA ASN A 266 4.04 2.40 -8.43
C ASN A 266 2.67 1.73 -8.26
N GLY A 267 2.11 1.61 -7.06
CA GLY A 267 0.76 1.09 -6.84
C GLY A 267 -0.32 1.79 -7.66
N ILE A 268 -1.26 1.00 -8.20
CA ILE A 268 -2.42 1.47 -8.95
C ILE A 268 -3.66 0.68 -8.59
N THR A 269 -4.80 1.37 -8.48
CA THR A 269 -6.08 0.68 -8.31
C THR A 269 -7.26 1.46 -8.87
N PHE A 270 -8.15 0.73 -9.55
CA PHE A 270 -9.41 1.24 -10.07
C PHE A 270 -10.54 1.00 -9.08
N HIS A 271 -11.41 1.99 -8.93
CA HIS A 271 -12.63 1.86 -8.15
C HIS A 271 -13.80 2.37 -8.96
N LYS A 272 -14.85 1.57 -9.03
CA LYS A 272 -16.15 1.99 -9.54
C LYS A 272 -17.10 2.18 -8.36
N GLY A 273 -17.39 3.43 -8.04
CA GLY A 273 -18.29 3.78 -6.95
C GLY A 273 -19.70 3.25 -7.17
N GLN A 274 -20.53 3.29 -6.12
CA GLN A 274 -21.95 2.92 -6.20
C GLN A 274 -22.72 3.83 -7.17
N ASP A 275 -22.26 5.06 -7.38
CA ASP A 275 -22.77 6.00 -8.38
C ASP A 275 -22.32 5.68 -9.82
N ARG A 276 -21.64 4.54 -10.00
CA ARG A 276 -21.07 4.03 -11.26
C ARG A 276 -19.97 4.90 -11.86
N LYS A 277 -19.45 5.88 -11.13
CA LYS A 277 -18.30 6.67 -11.60
C LYS A 277 -17.01 5.92 -11.32
N GLY A 278 -16.11 5.95 -12.29
CA GLY A 278 -14.77 5.39 -12.15
C GLY A 278 -13.82 6.39 -11.50
N THR A 279 -12.94 5.89 -10.66
CA THR A 279 -11.80 6.62 -10.10
C THR A 279 -10.58 5.73 -10.18
N ILE A 280 -9.46 6.28 -10.64
CA ILE A 280 -8.17 5.59 -10.61
C ILE A 280 -7.25 6.28 -9.61
N TYR A 281 -6.64 5.50 -8.72
CA TYR A 281 -5.67 5.95 -7.74
C TYR A 281 -4.29 5.45 -8.14
N ILE A 282 -3.28 6.31 -8.03
CA ILE A 282 -1.90 6.02 -8.42
C ILE A 282 -0.97 6.58 -7.35
N SER A 283 -0.10 5.73 -6.79
CA SER A 283 0.97 6.15 -5.89
C SER A 283 2.21 6.60 -6.69
N ASN A 284 2.95 7.56 -6.12
CA ASN A 284 4.24 7.98 -6.62
C ASN A 284 5.28 7.94 -5.51
N THR A 285 6.32 7.14 -5.72
CA THR A 285 7.27 6.66 -4.71
C THR A 285 8.69 7.19 -4.91
N ALA A 286 8.90 8.18 -5.78
CA ALA A 286 10.24 8.68 -6.17
C ALA A 286 11.13 9.25 -5.03
N ALA A 287 10.62 9.40 -3.81
CA ALA A 287 11.47 9.60 -2.64
C ALA A 287 12.32 8.37 -2.28
N SER A 288 11.93 7.18 -2.71
CA SER A 288 12.77 5.98 -2.78
C SER A 288 13.31 5.90 -4.22
N GLN A 289 14.58 6.24 -4.42
CA GLN A 289 15.14 6.40 -5.77
C GLN A 289 15.47 5.04 -6.41
N PRO A 290 15.13 4.85 -7.70
CA PRO A 290 15.61 3.68 -8.44
C PRO A 290 17.12 3.52 -8.35
N GLY A 291 17.58 2.30 -8.06
CA GLY A 291 18.97 1.98 -7.80
C GLY A 291 19.09 0.61 -7.12
N PRO A 292 20.31 0.13 -6.85
CA PRO A 292 20.51 -1.08 -6.06
C PRO A 292 19.91 -0.91 -4.65
N ALA A 293 19.43 -2.02 -4.08
CA ALA A 293 19.00 -2.04 -2.70
C ALA A 293 20.20 -1.94 -1.71
N PRO A 294 20.07 -1.23 -0.58
CA PRO A 294 18.94 -0.39 -0.21
C PRO A 294 18.89 0.90 -1.04
N HIS A 295 17.68 1.26 -1.49
CA HIS A 295 17.47 2.45 -2.32
C HIS A 295 17.89 3.74 -1.61
N LYS A 296 18.42 4.69 -2.38
CA LYS A 296 18.73 6.02 -1.86
C LYS A 296 17.43 6.78 -1.57
N LEU A 297 17.34 7.35 -0.36
CA LEU A 297 16.18 8.12 0.07
C LEU A 297 16.38 9.63 -0.16
N ASN A 298 15.36 10.29 -0.69
CA ASN A 298 15.33 11.73 -0.94
C ASN A 298 14.01 12.35 -0.44
N SER A 299 14.05 13.08 0.67
CA SER A 299 12.84 13.65 1.30
C SER A 299 12.12 14.70 0.44
N PHE A 300 12.79 15.26 -0.57
CA PHE A 300 12.20 16.17 -1.55
C PHE A 300 11.60 15.45 -2.76
N GLY A 301 11.79 14.13 -2.87
CA GLY A 301 11.16 13.30 -3.88
C GLY A 301 9.64 13.16 -3.63
N PRO A 302 8.84 12.94 -4.69
CA PRO A 302 7.41 12.66 -4.53
C PRO A 302 7.12 11.45 -3.61
N ARG A 303 6.15 11.63 -2.70
CA ARG A 303 5.53 10.60 -1.84
C ARG A 303 4.04 10.89 -1.77
N LYS A 304 3.31 10.57 -2.83
CA LYS A 304 1.91 11.03 -2.95
C LYS A 304 1.02 9.98 -3.56
N LEU A 305 -0.21 9.92 -3.07
CA LEU A 305 -1.32 9.24 -3.68
C LEU A 305 -2.13 10.26 -4.48
N THR A 306 -2.32 10.01 -5.77
CA THR A 306 -3.09 10.89 -6.66
C THR A 306 -4.33 10.14 -7.15
N SER A 307 -5.46 10.82 -7.21
CA SER A 307 -6.69 10.29 -7.80
C SER A 307 -7.08 11.03 -9.09
N PHE A 308 -7.75 10.32 -9.99
CA PHE A 308 -8.33 10.88 -11.22
C PHE A 308 -9.74 10.36 -11.39
N ASP A 309 -10.64 11.22 -11.86
CA ASP A 309 -11.97 10.79 -12.29
C ASP A 309 -11.82 10.08 -13.66
N VAL A 310 -12.55 8.98 -13.90
CA VAL A 310 -12.50 8.20 -15.14
C VAL A 310 -13.84 8.28 -15.86
N SER A 311 -13.82 8.57 -17.17
CA SER A 311 -14.99 8.44 -18.05
C SER A 311 -15.33 6.96 -18.25
N TYR A 312 -16.15 6.40 -17.36
CA TYR A 312 -16.43 4.96 -17.34
C TYR A 312 -17.84 4.63 -17.91
N PRO A 313 -18.00 3.64 -18.82
CA PRO A 313 -16.93 2.82 -19.42
C PRO A 313 -16.06 3.63 -20.39
N GLY A 314 -14.77 3.34 -20.41
CA GLY A 314 -13.76 4.11 -21.11
C GLY A 314 -12.57 4.45 -20.21
N ALA A 315 -11.69 5.33 -20.68
CA ALA A 315 -10.41 5.54 -20.02
C ALA A 315 -9.92 6.99 -20.01
N ILE A 316 -10.74 7.96 -20.45
CA ILE A 316 -10.34 9.37 -20.35
C ILE A 316 -10.34 9.77 -18.88
N THR A 317 -9.21 10.29 -18.42
CA THR A 317 -9.02 10.72 -17.04
C THR A 317 -9.07 12.24 -16.93
N THR A 318 -9.75 12.75 -15.91
CA THR A 318 -9.83 14.18 -15.61
C THR A 318 -9.61 14.42 -14.11
N ASN A 319 -9.60 15.70 -13.70
CA ASN A 319 -9.64 16.09 -12.30
C ASN A 319 -8.57 15.44 -11.42
N LYS A 320 -7.30 15.50 -11.87
CA LYS A 320 -6.13 15.08 -11.09
C LYS A 320 -6.11 15.79 -9.74
N LYS A 321 -6.16 15.02 -8.64
CA LYS A 321 -6.13 15.54 -7.26
C LYS A 321 -5.03 14.84 -6.48
N LEU A 322 -4.26 15.61 -5.69
CA LEU A 322 -3.52 15.03 -4.58
C LEU A 322 -4.56 14.53 -3.57
N LEU A 323 -4.53 13.24 -3.27
CA LEU A 323 -5.44 12.64 -2.29
C LEU A 323 -4.80 12.58 -0.91
N SER A 324 -3.63 11.97 -0.80
CA SER A 324 -2.95 11.76 0.48
C SER A 324 -1.43 11.71 0.30
N VAL A 325 -0.71 11.91 1.40
CA VAL A 325 0.74 11.67 1.54
C VAL A 325 0.95 10.62 2.63
N PRO A 326 1.94 9.70 2.51
CA PRO A 326 2.24 8.70 3.53
C PRO A 326 2.62 9.30 4.88
N ILE A 327 2.12 8.70 5.96
CA ILE A 327 2.55 9.02 7.33
C ILE A 327 4.05 8.71 7.50
N ALA A 328 4.50 7.59 6.94
CA ALA A 328 5.88 7.15 6.95
C ALA A 328 6.26 6.50 5.62
N PHE A 329 7.51 6.73 5.20
CA PHE A 329 8.09 6.18 3.98
C PHE A 329 7.29 6.56 2.73
N VAL A 330 6.99 5.62 1.84
CA VAL A 330 6.21 5.82 0.61
C VAL A 330 4.92 5.00 0.67
N TYR A 331 3.99 5.24 -0.26
CA TYR A 331 2.90 4.29 -0.53
C TYR A 331 3.33 3.43 -1.71
N ASP A 332 3.65 2.17 -1.47
CA ASP A 332 4.05 1.22 -2.49
C ASP A 332 2.76 0.71 -3.18
N GLY A 333 2.41 -0.56 -2.99
CA GLY A 333 1.13 -1.12 -3.42
C GLY A 333 -0.09 -0.54 -2.72
N ILE A 334 -1.16 -0.31 -3.49
CA ILE A 334 -2.44 0.23 -3.00
C ILE A 334 -3.61 -0.62 -3.50
N LYS A 335 -4.67 -0.74 -2.69
CA LYS A 335 -5.96 -1.32 -3.11
C LYS A 335 -7.13 -0.54 -2.54
N VAL A 336 -8.24 -0.53 -3.27
CA VAL A 336 -9.50 0.08 -2.81
C VAL A 336 -10.51 -1.00 -2.51
N SER A 337 -11.07 -0.94 -1.29
CA SER A 337 -12.15 -1.83 -0.87
C SER A 337 -13.42 -1.59 -1.66
N LYS A 338 -14.35 -2.55 -1.60
CA LYS A 338 -15.69 -2.46 -2.20
C LYS A 338 -16.45 -1.17 -1.87
N ASN A 339 -16.26 -0.63 -0.67
CA ASN A 339 -16.93 0.59 -0.20
C ASN A 339 -16.10 1.86 -0.35
N GLY A 340 -14.93 1.78 -1.01
CA GLY A 340 -14.15 2.94 -1.42
C GLY A 340 -12.97 3.30 -0.51
N TRP A 341 -12.80 2.68 0.66
CA TRP A 341 -11.61 2.90 1.50
C TRP A 341 -10.35 2.49 0.76
N VAL A 342 -9.34 3.37 0.75
CA VAL A 342 -8.04 3.09 0.14
C VAL A 342 -7.11 2.53 1.22
N PHE A 343 -6.45 1.42 0.92
CA PHE A 343 -5.44 0.77 1.77
C PHE A 343 -4.11 0.87 1.04
N ALA A 344 -3.10 1.41 1.71
CA ALA A 344 -1.79 1.66 1.11
C ALA A 344 -0.67 1.07 1.96
N GLY A 345 0.17 0.21 1.35
CA GLY A 345 1.38 -0.31 1.98
C GLY A 345 2.34 0.84 2.28
N SER A 346 2.72 0.99 3.54
CA SER A 346 3.53 2.09 4.06
C SER A 346 4.67 1.57 4.95
N GLY A 347 5.56 2.48 5.37
CA GLY A 347 6.76 2.12 6.13
C GLY A 347 6.53 1.48 7.50
N ASN A 348 5.30 1.48 8.03
CA ASN A 348 4.97 0.92 9.36
C ASN A 348 3.76 -0.04 9.35
N GLY A 349 3.23 -0.37 8.17
CA GLY A 349 1.95 -1.04 8.07
C GLY A 349 1.13 -0.57 6.87
N VAL A 350 -0.18 -0.71 6.98
CA VAL A 350 -1.10 -0.29 5.94
C VAL A 350 -1.87 0.92 6.43
N ASP A 351 -1.65 2.07 5.79
CA ASP A 351 -2.42 3.29 6.05
C ASP A 351 -3.82 3.12 5.41
N VAL A 352 -4.87 3.38 6.18
CA VAL A 352 -6.26 3.34 5.72
C VAL A 352 -6.76 4.76 5.53
N ILE A 353 -7.17 5.09 4.30
CA ILE A 353 -7.43 6.46 3.86
C ILE A 353 -8.89 6.60 3.44
N ASP A 354 -9.56 7.64 3.96
CA ASP A 354 -10.87 8.05 3.48
C ASP A 354 -10.73 8.77 2.13
N PRO A 355 -11.27 8.23 1.02
CA PRO A 355 -11.12 8.84 -0.30
C PRO A 355 -11.82 10.20 -0.43
N ARG A 356 -12.74 10.54 0.50
CA ARG A 356 -13.49 11.80 0.46
C ARG A 356 -12.73 12.97 1.06
N SER A 357 -12.07 12.73 2.19
CA SER A 357 -11.29 13.75 2.91
C SER A 357 -9.80 13.71 2.57
N GLY A 358 -9.28 12.56 2.12
CA GLY A 358 -7.85 12.34 1.93
C GLY A 358 -7.09 12.02 3.22
N GLU A 359 -7.79 11.91 4.35
CA GLU A 359 -7.20 11.67 5.66
C GLU A 359 -6.90 10.18 5.87
N ALA A 360 -5.72 9.88 6.43
CA ALA A 360 -5.42 8.57 6.98
C ALA A 360 -6.16 8.42 8.32
N VAL A 361 -7.18 7.55 8.37
CA VAL A 361 -8.03 7.35 9.55
C VAL A 361 -7.42 6.37 10.56
N GLY A 362 -6.48 5.54 10.11
CA GLY A 362 -5.76 4.61 10.96
C GLY A 362 -4.68 3.84 10.21
N VAL A 363 -3.89 3.07 10.96
CA VAL A 363 -2.81 2.21 10.44
C VAL A 363 -2.94 0.81 11.03
N ILE A 364 -2.86 -0.18 10.16
CA ILE A 364 -2.78 -1.60 10.51
C ILE A 364 -1.29 -2.00 10.50
N ARG A 365 -0.71 -2.27 11.66
CA ARG A 365 0.75 -2.42 11.82
C ARG A 365 1.21 -3.86 11.61
N VAL A 366 2.24 -4.05 10.79
CA VAL A 366 2.89 -5.36 10.60
C VAL A 366 4.02 -5.54 11.62
N GLY A 367 3.74 -6.28 12.71
CA GLY A 367 4.74 -6.65 13.73
C GLY A 367 5.38 -5.46 14.46
N GLY A 368 4.57 -4.54 14.99
CA GLY A 368 5.09 -3.44 15.83
C GLY A 368 6.02 -2.47 15.10
N GLY A 369 6.00 -2.43 13.77
CA GLY A 369 6.85 -1.56 12.94
C GLY A 369 8.24 -2.11 12.61
N GLU A 370 8.50 -3.38 12.93
CA GLU A 370 9.74 -4.08 12.52
C GLU A 370 9.75 -4.46 11.04
N PHE A 371 8.57 -4.59 10.45
CA PHE A 371 8.39 -5.00 9.05
C PHE A 371 7.81 -3.86 8.23
N ILE A 372 8.04 -3.92 6.92
CA ILE A 372 7.49 -2.97 5.95
C ILE A 372 6.35 -3.68 5.22
N ALA A 373 5.16 -3.09 5.21
CA ALA A 373 4.08 -3.55 4.36
C ALA A 373 4.29 -2.97 2.96
N VAL A 374 4.30 -3.84 1.96
CA VAL A 374 4.59 -3.46 0.58
C VAL A 374 3.29 -3.39 -0.20
N ASN A 375 2.48 -4.46 -0.18
CA ASN A 375 1.24 -4.50 -0.95
C ASN A 375 0.18 -5.33 -0.24
N VAL A 376 -1.08 -5.22 -0.66
CA VAL A 376 -2.23 -5.87 -0.02
C VAL A 376 -3.16 -6.54 -1.03
N ALA A 377 -3.89 -7.56 -0.56
CA ALA A 377 -4.99 -8.18 -1.29
C ALA A 377 -6.18 -8.42 -0.37
N PHE A 378 -7.40 -8.34 -0.90
CA PHE A 378 -8.63 -8.58 -0.15
C PHE A 378 -9.20 -9.97 -0.43
N VAL A 379 -9.66 -10.61 0.64
CA VAL A 379 -10.35 -11.92 0.61
C VAL A 379 -11.62 -11.76 1.41
N GLU A 380 -12.74 -11.51 0.75
CA GLU A 380 -14.03 -11.20 1.41
C GLU A 380 -13.90 -10.08 2.47
N LYS A 381 -13.97 -10.43 3.76
CA LYS A 381 -13.82 -9.53 4.93
C LYS A 381 -12.42 -9.60 5.56
N GLU A 382 -11.44 -10.09 4.82
CA GLU A 382 -10.07 -10.23 5.26
C GLU A 382 -9.14 -9.46 4.34
N MET A 383 -7.99 -9.08 4.88
CA MET A 383 -6.91 -8.48 4.12
C MET A 383 -5.62 -9.28 4.35
N TRP A 384 -4.92 -9.54 3.27
CA TRP A 384 -3.59 -10.15 3.26
C TRP A 384 -2.57 -9.08 2.92
N ILE A 385 -1.49 -9.03 3.68
CA ILE A 385 -0.40 -8.07 3.52
C ILE A 385 0.87 -8.86 3.18
N VAL A 386 1.52 -8.51 2.09
CA VAL A 386 2.89 -8.98 1.79
C VAL A 386 3.88 -7.86 2.04
N GLY A 387 5.08 -8.21 2.44
CA GLY A 387 6.10 -7.22 2.73
C GLY A 387 7.45 -7.80 3.07
N ALA A 388 8.35 -6.93 3.53
CA ALA A 388 9.67 -7.35 3.94
C ALA A 388 9.58 -8.26 5.17
N GLY A 389 10.01 -9.51 5.03
CA GLY A 389 10.11 -10.46 6.13
C GLY A 389 8.85 -11.27 6.43
N GLY A 390 7.77 -11.17 5.63
CA GLY A 390 6.62 -12.05 5.86
C GLY A 390 5.37 -11.76 5.07
N ILE A 391 4.35 -12.53 5.44
CA ILE A 391 2.97 -12.37 4.99
C ILE A 391 2.05 -12.39 6.21
N TRP A 392 1.11 -11.45 6.27
CA TRP A 392 0.18 -11.29 7.37
C TRP A 392 -1.26 -11.39 6.91
N GLN A 393 -2.11 -11.92 7.76
CA GLN A 393 -3.55 -11.94 7.59
C GLN A 393 -4.18 -11.02 8.64
N VAL A 394 -5.11 -10.17 8.20
CA VAL A 394 -5.90 -9.28 9.02
C VAL A 394 -7.37 -9.69 8.92
N THR A 395 -8.00 -9.89 10.07
CA THR A 395 -9.41 -10.29 10.21
C THR A 395 -10.15 -9.33 11.14
N GLY A 396 -11.48 -9.43 11.19
CA GLY A 396 -12.35 -8.58 12.02
C GLY A 396 -12.81 -7.29 11.34
N PHE A 397 -12.75 -7.23 10.00
CA PHE A 397 -13.42 -6.15 9.27
C PHE A 397 -14.94 -6.31 9.35
N LYS A 398 -15.65 -5.21 9.60
CA LYS A 398 -17.12 -5.22 9.71
C LYS A 398 -17.78 -5.37 8.35
N GLU A 399 -17.12 -4.89 7.29
CA GLU A 399 -17.59 -4.92 5.91
C GLU A 399 -16.78 -5.83 4.99
N THR A 400 -17.36 -6.20 3.84
CA THR A 400 -16.64 -6.91 2.76
C THR A 400 -15.72 -5.94 2.05
N LEU A 401 -14.42 -6.25 2.05
CA LEU A 401 -13.38 -5.50 1.37
C LEU A 401 -13.27 -5.88 -0.10
N ALA A 402 -13.35 -7.18 -0.41
CA ALA A 402 -13.19 -7.67 -1.77
C ALA A 402 -14.25 -7.09 -2.73
N ARG A 403 -13.80 -6.63 -3.89
CA ARG A 403 -14.68 -6.17 -4.98
C ARG A 403 -15.40 -7.36 -5.60
N GLY A 404 -16.56 -7.10 -6.20
CA GLY A 404 -17.43 -8.16 -6.74
C GLY A 404 -17.12 -8.58 -8.18
N PHE A 405 -15.99 -8.14 -8.74
CA PHE A 405 -15.58 -8.36 -10.12
C PHE A 405 -14.10 -8.71 -10.18
#